data_AF-A0A7M1QV03-F1
#
_entry.id   AF-A0A7M1QV03-F1
#
_cell.length_a   1.000
_cell.length_b   1.000
_cell.length_c   1.000
_cell.angle_alpha   90.00
_cell.angle_beta   90.00
_cell.angle_gamma   90.00
#
_symmetry.space_group_name_H-M   'P 1'
#
loop_
_entity.id
_entity.type
_entity.pdbx_description
1 polymer ?
#
loop_
_entity_poly.entity_id
_entity_poly.type
_entity_poly.pdbx_seq_one_letter_code
_entity_poly.pdbx_strand_id
1 'polypeptide(L)'
;MPTDLTPTIDQFRPATLGVLADGQERSVAEIVELVAEHMRLSDEVLAELVPSGQPRYANRINWALSSFAKAALVERPRRGHYRITDDGRAVARRGLSSYSERDMLEWPQWRAYQEEIKARKDTQDVTAQGGDGVVDPIETMLDAERSFNAQTETDLRRRLQNADPAFFERAVVDLLWAMGYGGTHGEKQRVGKSGDGGIDGVIRQDALGLSNIYIQAKRYADTNKVSDPEIRNFIGALDTRGANLGVFITTSTFQPRAIKTAAGYRHGKIVLIDGIKLTELMLAYGVGVQKAHEFTLYEMDEDFFSDELG
;
A
#
# COMPACT_ATOMS: atom_id res chain seq x y z
N MET A 1 8.93 -12.50 -4.69
CA MET A 1 7.96 -11.91 -5.63
C MET A 1 6.65 -12.61 -5.39
N PRO A 2 5.56 -11.92 -5.01
CA PRO A 2 4.25 -12.51 -5.19
C PRO A 2 4.13 -12.77 -6.70
N THR A 3 3.91 -14.02 -7.07
CA THR A 3 3.58 -14.36 -8.44
C THR A 3 2.23 -13.72 -8.70
N ASP A 4 2.14 -12.81 -9.67
CA ASP A 4 0.86 -12.29 -10.14
C ASP A 4 0.07 -13.49 -10.69
N LEU A 5 -0.91 -13.95 -9.91
CA LEU A 5 -1.76 -15.10 -10.25
C LEU A 5 -2.99 -14.65 -11.02
N THR A 6 -3.25 -13.35 -11.06
CA THR A 6 -4.40 -12.75 -11.74
C THR A 6 -4.17 -12.78 -13.26
N PRO A 7 -5.16 -13.17 -14.08
CA PRO A 7 -5.06 -13.05 -15.53
C PRO A 7 -4.68 -11.63 -15.99
N THR A 8 -4.00 -11.51 -17.12
CA THR A 8 -3.64 -10.19 -17.68
C THR A 8 -4.86 -9.48 -18.24
N ILE A 9 -4.75 -8.17 -18.49
CA ILE A 9 -5.82 -7.40 -19.14
C ILE A 9 -6.20 -8.03 -20.49
N ASP A 10 -5.21 -8.47 -21.28
CA ASP A 10 -5.42 -9.12 -22.57
C ASP A 10 -6.24 -10.42 -22.44
N GLN A 11 -6.07 -11.17 -21.35
CA GLN A 11 -6.84 -12.38 -21.07
C GLN A 11 -8.26 -12.07 -20.56
N PHE A 12 -8.45 -10.95 -19.84
CA PHE A 12 -9.78 -10.50 -19.41
C PHE A 12 -10.62 -9.92 -20.55
N ARG A 13 -10.00 -9.35 -21.60
CA ARG A 13 -10.70 -8.70 -22.72
C ARG A 13 -11.76 -9.61 -23.39
N PRO A 14 -11.43 -10.85 -23.84
CA PRO A 14 -12.42 -11.74 -24.43
C PRO A 14 -13.57 -12.11 -23.49
N ALA A 15 -13.27 -12.40 -22.22
CA ALA A 15 -14.29 -12.72 -21.21
C ALA A 15 -15.24 -11.55 -20.97
N THR A 16 -14.70 -10.32 -20.91
CA THR A 16 -15.48 -9.09 -20.74
C THR A 16 -16.47 -8.87 -21.88
N LEU A 17 -16.05 -9.08 -23.15
CA LEU A 17 -16.98 -9.02 -24.28
C LEU A 17 -17.97 -10.19 -24.26
N GLY A 18 -17.52 -11.38 -23.84
CA GLY A 18 -18.35 -12.58 -23.72
C GLY A 18 -19.53 -12.38 -22.78
N VAL A 19 -19.31 -11.80 -21.60
CA VAL A 19 -20.39 -11.54 -20.64
C VAL A 19 -21.33 -10.42 -21.07
N LEU A 20 -20.91 -9.53 -21.99
CA LEU A 20 -21.76 -8.46 -22.54
C LEU A 20 -22.47 -8.87 -23.85
N ALA A 21 -22.22 -10.07 -24.37
CA ALA A 21 -22.64 -10.48 -25.71
C ALA A 21 -24.16 -10.49 -25.95
N ASP A 22 -24.96 -10.53 -24.89
CA ASP A 22 -26.42 -10.45 -24.94
C ASP A 22 -26.97 -9.04 -25.21
N GLY A 23 -26.11 -8.03 -25.26
CA GLY A 23 -26.51 -6.65 -25.58
C GLY A 23 -27.16 -5.90 -24.44
N GLN A 24 -27.25 -6.48 -23.24
CA GLN A 24 -27.79 -5.78 -22.08
C GLN A 24 -26.85 -4.68 -21.61
N GLU A 25 -27.43 -3.58 -21.14
CA GLU A 25 -26.68 -2.57 -20.41
C GLU A 25 -26.40 -3.08 -19.00
N ARG A 26 -25.13 -3.07 -18.60
CA ARG A 26 -24.70 -3.54 -17.28
C ARG A 26 -23.88 -2.50 -16.56
N SER A 27 -23.98 -2.51 -15.23
CA SER A 27 -23.07 -1.72 -14.39
C SER A 27 -21.67 -2.33 -14.38
N VAL A 28 -20.64 -1.52 -14.11
CA VAL A 28 -19.26 -2.02 -13.92
C VAL A 28 -19.20 -3.13 -12.88
N ALA A 29 -19.90 -2.97 -11.75
CA ALA A 29 -19.90 -3.95 -10.67
C ALA A 29 -20.44 -5.31 -11.14
N GLU A 30 -21.57 -5.29 -11.86
CA GLU A 30 -22.17 -6.50 -12.44
C GLU A 30 -21.23 -7.15 -13.48
N ILE A 31 -20.58 -6.36 -14.34
CA ILE A 31 -19.64 -6.88 -15.34
C ILE A 31 -18.46 -7.57 -14.65
N VAL A 32 -17.90 -6.95 -13.61
CA VAL A 32 -16.77 -7.50 -12.85
C VAL A 32 -17.13 -8.85 -12.21
N GLU A 33 -18.32 -8.95 -11.61
CA GLU A 33 -18.83 -10.21 -11.03
C GLU A 33 -19.02 -11.28 -12.11
N LEU A 34 -19.70 -10.95 -13.21
CA LEU A 34 -19.94 -11.90 -14.30
C LEU A 34 -18.65 -12.39 -14.95
N VAL A 35 -17.66 -11.52 -15.15
CA VAL A 35 -16.35 -11.94 -15.70
C VAL A 35 -15.62 -12.88 -14.73
N ALA A 36 -15.65 -12.58 -13.43
CA ALA A 36 -15.03 -13.42 -12.42
C ALA A 36 -15.65 -14.83 -12.39
N GLU A 37 -16.98 -14.92 -12.47
CA GLU A 37 -17.72 -16.18 -12.57
C GLU A 37 -17.44 -16.91 -13.89
N HIS A 38 -17.45 -16.19 -15.01
CA HIS A 38 -17.22 -16.75 -16.34
C HIS A 38 -15.83 -17.38 -16.47
N MET A 39 -14.80 -16.72 -15.91
CA MET A 39 -13.43 -17.21 -15.90
C MET A 39 -13.12 -18.18 -14.76
N ARG A 40 -14.05 -18.35 -13.81
CA ARG A 40 -13.90 -19.22 -12.62
C ARG A 40 -12.65 -18.86 -11.82
N LEU A 41 -12.47 -17.58 -11.51
CA LEU A 41 -11.33 -17.11 -10.71
C LEU A 41 -11.34 -17.76 -9.32
N SER A 42 -10.16 -18.10 -8.81
CA SER A 42 -10.01 -18.69 -7.47
C SER A 42 -10.13 -17.62 -6.38
N ASP A 43 -10.44 -18.05 -5.15
CA ASP A 43 -10.48 -17.16 -3.97
C ASP A 43 -9.14 -16.42 -3.76
N GLU A 44 -8.02 -17.05 -4.12
CA GLU A 44 -6.69 -16.44 -4.05
C GLU A 44 -6.54 -15.26 -5.03
N VAL A 45 -7.06 -15.41 -6.26
CA VAL A 45 -7.07 -14.32 -7.26
C VAL A 45 -8.06 -13.22 -6.88
N LEU A 46 -9.22 -13.59 -6.33
CA LEU A 46 -10.23 -12.62 -5.88
C LEU A 46 -9.74 -11.78 -4.68
N ALA A 47 -8.89 -12.36 -3.83
CA ALA A 47 -8.28 -11.69 -2.68
C ALA A 47 -7.05 -10.84 -3.04
N GLU A 48 -6.52 -10.94 -4.26
CA GLU A 48 -5.36 -10.17 -4.68
C GLU A 48 -5.71 -8.69 -4.86
N LEU A 49 -5.03 -7.81 -4.13
CA LEU A 49 -5.25 -6.37 -4.15
C LEU A 49 -4.11 -5.64 -4.88
N VAL A 50 -4.47 -4.65 -5.68
CA VAL A 50 -3.52 -3.61 -6.12
C VAL A 50 -3.17 -2.70 -4.92
N PRO A 51 -2.09 -1.91 -5.00
CA PRO A 51 -1.60 -1.13 -3.86
C PRO A 51 -2.61 -0.08 -3.37
N SER A 52 -3.52 0.35 -4.26
CA SER A 52 -4.64 1.24 -3.95
C SER A 52 -5.74 0.59 -3.09
N GLY A 53 -5.66 -0.72 -2.82
CA GLY A 53 -6.63 -1.49 -2.03
C GLY A 53 -7.80 -2.05 -2.83
N GLN A 54 -7.86 -1.79 -4.14
CA GLN A 54 -8.87 -2.40 -5.03
C GLN A 54 -8.48 -3.85 -5.40
N PRO A 55 -9.46 -4.74 -5.67
CA PRO A 55 -9.15 -6.05 -6.23
C PRO A 55 -8.49 -5.95 -7.60
N ARG A 56 -7.38 -6.66 -7.80
CA ARG A 56 -6.56 -6.60 -9.02
C ARG A 56 -7.34 -7.01 -10.25
N TYR A 57 -8.13 -8.09 -10.17
CA TYR A 57 -8.96 -8.54 -11.28
C TYR A 57 -9.98 -7.46 -11.70
N ALA A 58 -10.63 -6.79 -10.74
CA ALA A 58 -11.59 -5.73 -11.00
C ALA A 58 -10.92 -4.51 -11.67
N ASN A 59 -9.73 -4.11 -11.21
CA ASN A 59 -8.94 -3.07 -11.87
C ASN A 59 -8.63 -3.43 -13.32
N ARG A 60 -8.18 -4.66 -13.59
CA ARG A 60 -7.87 -5.11 -14.97
C ARG A 60 -9.09 -5.18 -15.88
N ILE A 61 -10.26 -5.59 -15.36
CA ILE A 61 -11.52 -5.57 -16.10
C ILE A 61 -11.95 -4.13 -16.43
N ASN A 62 -11.77 -3.18 -15.50
CA ASN A 62 -12.03 -1.77 -15.77
C ASN A 62 -11.14 -1.21 -16.88
N TRP A 63 -9.87 -1.59 -16.92
CA TRP A 63 -8.97 -1.25 -18.03
C TRP A 63 -9.41 -1.86 -19.35
N ALA A 64 -9.87 -3.11 -19.35
CA ALA A 64 -10.46 -3.74 -20.53
C ALA A 64 -11.66 -2.92 -21.04
N LEU A 65 -12.63 -2.57 -20.17
CA LEU A 65 -13.79 -1.75 -20.51
C LEU A 65 -13.41 -0.37 -21.04
N SER A 66 -12.44 0.32 -20.41
CA SER A 66 -11.94 1.61 -20.87
C SER A 66 -11.32 1.52 -22.27
N SER A 67 -10.48 0.51 -22.51
CA SER A 67 -9.88 0.28 -23.83
C SER A 67 -10.93 -0.02 -24.90
N PHE A 68 -11.96 -0.81 -24.56
CA PHE A 68 -13.06 -1.12 -25.47
C PHE A 68 -13.94 0.07 -25.79
N ALA A 69 -14.20 0.96 -24.83
CA ALA A 69 -14.96 2.18 -25.08
C ALA A 69 -14.23 3.09 -26.08
N LYS A 70 -12.90 3.25 -25.90
CA LYS A 70 -12.04 4.00 -26.83
C LYS A 70 -11.98 3.37 -28.22
N ALA A 71 -12.06 2.04 -28.30
CA ALA A 71 -12.11 1.29 -29.55
C ALA A 71 -13.52 1.20 -30.16
N ALA A 72 -14.56 1.74 -29.51
CA ALA A 72 -15.97 1.60 -29.88
C ALA A 72 -16.49 0.15 -29.94
N LEU A 73 -15.86 -0.77 -29.20
CA LEU A 73 -16.33 -2.16 -29.02
C LEU A 73 -17.41 -2.28 -27.96
N VAL A 74 -17.44 -1.33 -27.04
CA VAL A 74 -18.56 -1.10 -26.13
C VAL A 74 -18.91 0.38 -26.19
N GLU A 75 -20.17 0.69 -25.94
CA GLU A 75 -20.62 2.05 -25.66
C GLU A 75 -20.82 2.21 -24.15
N ARG A 76 -20.83 3.46 -23.71
CA ARG A 76 -21.06 3.85 -22.31
C ARG A 76 -22.30 4.75 -22.25
N PRO A 77 -23.52 4.17 -22.22
CA PRO A 77 -24.76 4.96 -22.30
C PRO A 77 -24.91 5.98 -21.17
N ARG A 78 -24.35 5.66 -20.00
CA ARG A 78 -24.27 6.55 -18.84
C ARG A 78 -23.08 6.15 -17.96
N ARG A 79 -22.73 7.02 -17.02
CA ARG A 79 -21.60 6.81 -16.09
C ARG A 79 -21.63 5.42 -15.45
N GLY A 80 -20.50 4.71 -15.54
CA GLY A 80 -20.32 3.38 -14.96
C GLY A 80 -21.18 2.26 -15.55
N HIS A 81 -21.80 2.46 -16.73
CA HIS A 81 -22.62 1.46 -17.39
C HIS A 81 -22.17 1.25 -18.82
N TYR A 82 -22.08 -0.01 -19.24
CA TYR A 82 -21.56 -0.40 -20.55
C TYR A 82 -22.54 -1.29 -21.29
N ARG A 83 -22.50 -1.20 -22.62
CA ARG A 83 -23.25 -2.07 -23.53
C ARG A 83 -22.37 -2.43 -24.73
N ILE A 84 -22.42 -3.69 -25.19
CA ILE A 84 -21.62 -4.12 -26.35
C ILE A 84 -22.18 -3.56 -27.67
N THR A 85 -21.28 -3.16 -28.57
CA THR A 85 -21.63 -2.76 -29.94
C THR A 85 -21.64 -3.97 -30.89
N ASP A 86 -22.03 -3.77 -32.15
CA ASP A 86 -21.95 -4.85 -33.16
C ASP A 86 -20.51 -5.29 -33.43
N ASP A 87 -19.56 -4.35 -33.40
CA ASP A 87 -18.13 -4.63 -33.52
C ASP A 87 -17.63 -5.44 -32.32
N GLY A 88 -18.03 -5.07 -31.10
CA GLY A 88 -17.75 -5.87 -29.90
C GLY A 88 -18.31 -7.29 -29.99
N ARG A 89 -19.54 -7.46 -30.49
CA ARG A 89 -20.15 -8.78 -30.74
C ARG A 89 -19.36 -9.57 -31.79
N ALA A 90 -18.83 -8.91 -32.82
CA ALA A 90 -18.02 -9.56 -33.83
C ALA A 90 -16.72 -10.13 -33.25
N VAL A 91 -16.08 -9.43 -32.31
CA VAL A 91 -14.91 -9.93 -31.58
C VAL A 91 -15.30 -11.06 -30.62
N ALA A 92 -16.38 -10.90 -29.84
CA ALA A 92 -16.84 -11.92 -28.89
C ALA A 92 -17.08 -13.29 -29.55
N ARG A 93 -17.66 -13.31 -30.76
CA ARG A 93 -17.91 -14.54 -31.54
C ARG A 93 -16.65 -15.28 -31.97
N ARG A 94 -15.46 -14.66 -31.91
CA ARG A 94 -14.19 -15.30 -32.30
C ARG A 94 -13.69 -16.31 -31.27
N GLY A 95 -14.22 -16.29 -30.04
CA GLY A 95 -13.83 -17.25 -28.99
C GLY A 95 -12.36 -17.20 -28.61
N LEU A 96 -11.77 -15.99 -28.58
CA LEU A 96 -10.35 -15.80 -28.29
C LEU A 96 -10.03 -16.06 -26.81
N SER A 97 -8.86 -16.61 -26.54
CA SER A 97 -8.32 -16.74 -25.16
C SER A 97 -7.55 -15.50 -24.70
N SER A 98 -7.17 -14.62 -25.63
CA SER A 98 -6.50 -13.36 -25.38
C SER A 98 -6.82 -12.38 -26.51
N TYR A 99 -6.92 -11.10 -26.19
CA TYR A 99 -7.09 -10.02 -27.17
C TYR A 99 -6.28 -8.81 -26.71
N SER A 100 -5.18 -8.53 -27.41
CA SER A 100 -4.20 -7.51 -27.04
C SER A 100 -4.54 -6.13 -27.62
N GLU A 101 -3.86 -5.08 -27.15
CA GLU A 101 -3.96 -3.75 -27.77
C GLU A 101 -3.50 -3.74 -29.24
N ARG A 102 -2.56 -4.63 -29.58
CA ARG A 102 -2.09 -4.80 -30.97
C ARG A 102 -3.20 -5.39 -31.83
N ASP A 103 -3.98 -6.33 -31.31
CA ASP A 103 -5.13 -6.90 -32.04
C ASP A 103 -6.23 -5.84 -32.24
N MET A 104 -6.42 -4.97 -31.24
CA MET A 104 -7.37 -3.85 -31.32
C MET A 104 -6.99 -2.81 -32.38
N LEU A 105 -5.76 -2.82 -32.93
CA LEU A 105 -5.38 -1.96 -34.04
C LEU A 105 -6.17 -2.25 -35.32
N GLU A 106 -6.99 -3.32 -35.38
CA GLU A 106 -7.96 -3.51 -36.46
C GLU A 106 -9.07 -2.42 -36.46
N TRP A 107 -9.35 -1.80 -35.31
CA TRP A 107 -10.41 -0.80 -35.15
C TRP A 107 -9.93 0.64 -35.39
N PRO A 108 -10.57 1.40 -36.29
CA PRO A 108 -10.16 2.77 -36.62
C PRO A 108 -10.08 3.72 -35.41
N GLN A 109 -11.06 3.64 -34.51
CA GLN A 109 -11.17 4.50 -33.32
C GLN A 109 -10.00 4.27 -32.36
N TRP A 110 -9.61 3.01 -32.18
CA TRP A 110 -8.44 2.66 -31.37
C TRP A 110 -7.13 3.15 -31.99
N ARG A 111 -6.97 3.00 -33.32
CA ARG A 111 -5.79 3.54 -34.03
C ARG A 111 -5.66 5.05 -33.86
N ALA A 112 -6.74 5.79 -34.07
CA ALA A 112 -6.76 7.24 -33.90
C ALA A 112 -6.40 7.65 -32.46
N TYR A 113 -6.95 6.95 -31.45
CA TYR A 113 -6.60 7.18 -30.04
C TYR A 113 -5.12 6.95 -29.75
N GLN A 114 -4.54 5.87 -30.27
CA GLN A 114 -3.12 5.55 -30.09
C GLN A 114 -2.20 6.55 -30.80
N GLU A 115 -2.57 7.00 -32.00
CA GLU A 115 -1.86 8.06 -32.74
C GLU A 115 -1.86 9.38 -31.97
N GLU A 116 -2.98 9.75 -31.35
CA GLU A 116 -3.08 10.95 -30.52
C GLU A 116 -2.20 10.85 -29.26
N ILE A 117 -2.22 9.71 -28.56
CA ILE A 117 -1.30 9.47 -27.43
C ILE A 117 0.15 9.57 -27.89
N LYS A 118 0.50 8.97 -29.02
CA LYS A 118 1.86 8.99 -29.55
C LYS A 118 2.29 10.41 -29.91
N ALA A 119 1.46 11.19 -30.59
CA ALA A 119 1.77 12.58 -30.91
C ALA A 119 2.02 13.43 -29.65
N ARG A 120 1.23 13.21 -28.59
CA ARG A 120 1.41 13.88 -27.29
C ARG A 120 2.69 13.45 -26.57
N LYS A 121 3.08 12.17 -26.69
CA LYS A 121 4.34 11.64 -26.15
C LYS A 121 5.57 12.11 -26.94
N ASP A 122 5.54 12.08 -28.27
CA ASP A 122 6.66 12.48 -29.13
C ASP A 122 6.97 13.99 -29.04
N THR A 123 6.01 14.82 -28.62
CA THR A 123 6.25 16.24 -28.34
C THR A 123 7.00 16.46 -27.00
N GLN A 124 7.08 15.44 -26.15
CA GLN A 124 7.86 15.42 -24.91
C GLN A 124 8.96 14.35 -25.03
N ASP A 125 10.16 14.75 -25.45
CA ASP A 125 11.35 13.90 -25.57
C ASP A 125 11.58 13.03 -24.32
N VAL A 126 11.07 11.80 -24.31
CA VAL A 126 11.42 10.76 -23.34
C VAL A 126 11.48 9.42 -24.08
N THR A 127 12.71 8.94 -24.24
CA THR A 127 13.02 7.56 -24.61
C THR A 127 12.35 6.59 -23.64
N ALA A 128 11.22 6.00 -24.06
CA ALA A 128 10.67 4.79 -23.47
C ALA A 128 10.56 3.73 -24.57
N GLN A 129 11.56 2.85 -24.63
CA GLN A 129 11.44 1.61 -25.41
C GLN A 129 10.36 0.74 -24.79
N GLY A 130 9.43 0.29 -25.65
CA GLY A 130 8.28 -0.52 -25.29
C GLY A 130 8.66 -1.86 -24.66
N GLY A 131 8.00 -2.16 -23.55
CA GLY A 131 7.77 -3.52 -23.09
C GLY A 131 6.34 -3.90 -23.45
N ASP A 132 6.18 -4.98 -24.22
CA ASP A 132 4.91 -5.67 -24.43
C ASP A 132 4.39 -6.17 -23.07
N GLY A 133 3.34 -5.53 -22.57
CA GLY A 133 2.68 -5.85 -21.32
C GLY A 133 1.87 -4.66 -20.85
N VAL A 134 0.55 -4.73 -20.99
CA VAL A 134 -0.38 -3.70 -20.50
C VAL A 134 -0.36 -3.76 -18.97
N VAL A 135 0.50 -2.94 -18.35
CA VAL A 135 0.50 -2.71 -16.90
C VAL A 135 -0.12 -1.35 -16.66
N ASP A 136 -1.05 -1.26 -15.71
CA ASP A 136 -1.63 0.01 -15.28
C ASP A 136 -0.48 0.96 -14.87
N PRO A 137 -0.35 2.15 -15.48
CA PRO A 137 0.68 3.11 -15.12
C PRO A 137 0.67 3.47 -13.62
N ILE A 138 -0.51 3.51 -13.00
CA ILE A 138 -0.68 3.77 -11.57
C ILE A 138 -0.10 2.60 -10.77
N GLU A 139 -0.39 1.37 -11.15
CA GLU A 139 0.17 0.17 -10.52
C GLU A 139 1.70 0.16 -10.58
N THR A 140 2.25 0.47 -11.76
CA THR A 140 3.70 0.57 -11.96
C THR A 140 4.32 1.64 -11.06
N MET A 141 3.69 2.81 -10.94
CA MET A 141 4.15 3.89 -10.07
C MET A 141 4.08 3.51 -8.60
N LEU A 142 3.01 2.86 -8.14
CA LEU A 142 2.85 2.42 -6.76
C LEU A 142 3.85 1.31 -6.40
N ASP A 143 4.16 0.41 -7.32
CA ASP A 143 5.22 -0.60 -7.13
C ASP A 143 6.61 0.02 -7.04
N ALA A 144 6.87 1.03 -7.88
CA ALA A 144 8.10 1.82 -7.81
C ALA A 144 8.20 2.58 -6.48
N GLU A 145 7.10 3.20 -6.02
CA GLU A 145 7.02 3.89 -4.73
C GLU A 145 7.33 2.93 -3.57
N ARG A 146 6.69 1.77 -3.52
CA ARG A 146 6.94 0.77 -2.46
C ARG A 146 8.37 0.28 -2.47
N SER A 147 8.94 0.04 -3.64
CA SER A 147 10.34 -0.38 -3.78
C SER A 147 11.30 0.70 -3.27
N PHE A 148 11.04 1.96 -3.61
CA PHE A 148 11.83 3.10 -3.15
C PHE A 148 11.71 3.31 -1.63
N ASN A 149 10.50 3.22 -1.09
CA ASN A 149 10.25 3.35 0.35
C ASN A 149 10.90 2.21 1.14
N ALA A 150 10.83 0.96 0.66
CA ALA A 150 11.49 -0.18 1.30
C ALA A 150 13.03 -0.04 1.35
N GLN A 151 13.63 0.54 0.30
CA GLN A 151 15.05 0.89 0.29
C GLN A 151 15.36 1.97 1.34
N THR A 152 14.52 3.01 1.39
CA THR A 152 14.64 4.10 2.37
C THR A 152 14.51 3.61 3.80
N GLU A 153 13.54 2.75 4.11
CA GLU A 153 13.37 2.10 5.42
C GLU A 153 14.60 1.28 5.81
N THR A 154 15.13 0.51 4.86
CA THR A 154 16.32 -0.32 5.08
C THR A 154 17.53 0.55 5.44
N ASP A 155 17.75 1.65 4.72
CA ASP A 155 18.86 2.56 4.98
C ASP A 155 18.66 3.34 6.29
N LEU A 156 17.42 3.76 6.59
CA LEU A 156 17.06 4.39 7.85
C LEU A 156 17.36 3.47 9.04
N ARG A 157 16.97 2.19 8.94
CA ARG A 157 17.22 1.18 9.98
C ARG A 157 18.71 1.03 10.25
N ARG A 158 19.53 0.91 9.21
CA ARG A 158 21.00 0.82 9.35
C ARG A 158 21.60 2.07 9.98
N ARG A 159 21.10 3.27 9.62
CA ARG A 159 21.55 4.52 10.25
C ARG A 159 21.22 4.55 11.74
N LEU A 160 20.00 4.14 12.13
CA LEU A 160 19.60 4.04 13.53
C LEU A 160 20.45 3.02 14.30
N GLN A 161 20.76 1.88 13.69
CA GLN A 161 21.64 0.85 14.27
C GLN A 161 23.06 1.35 14.52
N ASN A 162 23.58 2.23 13.67
CA ASN A 162 24.94 2.75 13.78
C ASN A 162 25.04 4.08 14.53
N ALA A 163 23.90 4.72 14.83
CA ALA A 163 23.87 5.99 15.54
C ALA A 163 24.29 5.85 17.01
N ASP A 164 24.60 6.99 17.63
CA ASP A 164 24.84 7.07 19.07
C ASP A 164 23.59 6.65 19.88
N PRO A 165 23.74 5.94 21.02
CA PRO A 165 22.59 5.53 21.84
C PRO A 165 21.64 6.68 22.20
N ALA A 166 22.15 7.85 22.57
CA ALA A 166 21.31 8.99 22.96
C ALA A 166 20.57 9.60 21.76
N PHE A 167 21.07 9.40 20.54
CA PHE A 167 20.33 9.74 19.32
C PHE A 167 19.18 8.76 19.10
N PHE A 168 19.43 7.46 19.21
CA PHE A 168 18.39 6.44 19.01
C PHE A 168 17.23 6.60 19.99
N GLU A 169 17.52 6.78 21.28
CA GLU A 169 16.51 7.03 22.31
C GLU A 169 15.64 8.25 21.98
N ARG A 170 16.25 9.33 21.52
CA ARG A 170 15.54 10.55 21.12
C ARG A 170 14.67 10.32 19.89
N ALA A 171 15.19 9.65 18.85
CA ALA A 171 14.42 9.34 17.64
C ALA A 171 13.18 8.51 17.96
N VAL A 172 13.30 7.57 18.91
CA VAL A 172 12.18 6.76 19.39
C VAL A 172 11.12 7.60 20.11
N VAL A 173 11.52 8.51 21.00
CA VAL A 173 10.59 9.42 21.69
C VAL A 173 9.91 10.37 20.69
N ASP A 174 10.68 10.85 19.70
CA ASP A 174 10.16 11.72 18.65
C ASP A 174 9.13 10.99 17.77
N LEU A 175 9.36 9.72 17.45
CA LEU A 175 8.38 8.88 16.76
C LEU A 175 7.07 8.76 17.54
N LEU A 176 7.13 8.33 18.80
CA LEU A 176 5.92 8.14 19.60
C LEU A 176 5.15 9.46 19.79
N TRP A 177 5.86 10.59 19.84
CA TRP A 177 5.23 11.89 19.84
C TRP A 177 4.55 12.26 18.52
N ALA A 178 5.21 12.02 17.39
CA ALA A 178 4.64 12.24 16.06
C ALA A 178 3.39 11.36 15.82
N MET A 179 3.34 10.19 16.46
CA MET A 179 2.16 9.31 16.50
C MET A 179 1.03 9.82 17.40
N GLY A 180 1.24 10.91 18.16
CA GLY A 180 0.24 11.53 19.02
C GLY A 180 0.16 10.98 20.45
N TYR A 181 1.10 10.13 20.89
CA TYR A 181 1.04 9.56 22.25
C TYR A 181 1.23 10.58 23.38
N GLY A 182 1.73 11.79 23.08
CA GLY A 182 1.81 12.89 24.04
C GLY A 182 0.49 13.61 24.31
N GLY A 183 -0.59 13.36 23.55
CA GLY A 183 -1.85 14.09 23.71
C GLY A 183 -1.71 15.60 23.46
N THR A 184 -2.78 16.37 23.74
CA THR A 184 -2.83 17.82 23.50
C THR A 184 -2.05 18.66 24.52
N HIS A 185 -1.79 18.10 25.71
CA HIS A 185 -1.14 18.80 26.83
C HIS A 185 0.00 17.99 27.48
N GLY A 186 0.43 16.87 26.88
CA GLY A 186 1.51 16.09 27.46
C GLY A 186 2.87 16.73 27.26
N GLU A 187 3.87 16.11 27.87
CA GLU A 187 5.25 16.56 27.83
C GLU A 187 6.17 15.39 27.46
N LYS A 188 7.19 15.67 26.64
CA LYS A 188 8.32 14.76 26.44
C LYS A 188 9.24 14.86 27.66
N GLN A 189 9.28 13.84 28.52
CA GLN A 189 10.29 13.77 29.58
C GLN A 189 11.32 12.70 29.26
N ARG A 190 12.57 13.14 29.08
CA ARG A 190 13.72 12.22 29.06
C ARG A 190 14.06 11.85 30.50
N VAL A 191 13.83 10.59 30.85
CA VAL A 191 14.32 10.01 32.11
C VAL A 191 15.69 9.43 31.83
N GLY A 192 16.68 10.32 31.71
CA GLY A 192 18.07 9.98 31.44
C GLY A 192 18.94 10.18 32.66
N LYS A 193 18.83 9.30 33.66
CA LYS A 193 19.95 9.04 34.56
C LYS A 193 20.24 7.54 34.52
N SER A 194 21.45 7.19 34.11
CA SER A 194 21.98 5.83 34.24
C SER A 194 21.79 5.34 35.67
N GLY A 195 20.97 4.31 35.86
CA GLY A 195 20.67 3.73 37.18
C GLY A 195 19.25 3.20 37.34
N ASP A 196 18.31 3.58 36.48
CA ASP A 196 16.86 3.36 36.71
C ASP A 196 16.27 2.03 36.18
N GLY A 197 17.11 0.99 36.01
CA GLY A 197 16.61 -0.38 35.86
C GLY A 197 16.00 -0.77 34.50
N GLY A 198 16.22 0.02 33.45
CA GLY A 198 15.77 -0.33 32.09
C GLY A 198 14.61 0.50 31.54
N ILE A 199 14.55 1.79 31.85
CA ILE A 199 13.63 2.75 31.23
C ILE A 199 14.49 3.87 30.63
N ASP A 200 14.29 4.16 29.34
CA ASP A 200 15.03 5.18 28.61
C ASP A 200 14.20 6.46 28.37
N GLY A 201 12.87 6.37 28.49
CA GLY A 201 11.98 7.52 28.28
C GLY A 201 10.60 7.34 28.89
N VAL A 202 9.92 8.46 29.14
CA VAL A 202 8.53 8.50 29.60
C VAL A 202 7.77 9.55 28.82
N ILE A 203 6.60 9.18 28.29
CA ILE A 203 5.67 10.10 27.65
C ILE A 203 4.43 10.20 28.54
N ARG A 204 4.12 11.42 28.98
CA ARG A 204 2.86 11.71 29.68
C ARG A 204 1.77 11.93 28.65
N GLN A 205 0.67 11.20 28.75
CA GLN A 205 -0.46 11.34 27.81
C GLN A 205 -1.42 12.48 28.24
N ASP A 206 -1.33 12.92 29.49
CA ASP A 206 -2.14 13.97 30.08
C ASP A 206 -1.28 14.95 30.89
N ALA A 207 -1.83 16.14 31.14
CA ALA A 207 -1.13 17.22 31.84
C ALA A 207 -0.78 16.88 33.31
N LEU A 208 -1.55 16.01 33.94
CA LEU A 208 -1.35 15.61 35.34
C LEU A 208 -0.36 14.44 35.48
N GLY A 209 -0.01 13.78 34.37
CA GLY A 209 0.89 12.63 34.34
C GLY A 209 0.29 11.37 34.99
N LEU A 210 -1.03 11.22 34.95
CA LEU A 210 -1.73 10.06 35.49
C LEU A 210 -1.59 8.84 34.56
N SER A 211 -1.51 9.07 33.25
CA SER A 211 -1.24 8.06 32.23
C SER A 211 0.13 8.29 31.61
N ASN A 212 1.08 7.44 31.96
CA ASN A 212 2.46 7.49 31.48
C ASN A 212 2.79 6.25 30.65
N ILE A 213 3.36 6.47 29.47
CA ILE A 213 3.93 5.41 28.65
C ILE A 213 5.42 5.36 28.89
N TYR A 214 5.90 4.22 29.37
CA TYR A 214 7.31 3.97 29.62
C TYR A 214 7.96 3.32 28.42
N ILE A 215 9.18 3.74 28.12
CA ILE A 215 9.86 3.36 26.88
C ILE A 215 11.21 2.76 27.22
N GLN A 216 11.52 1.63 26.60
CA GLN A 216 12.88 1.07 26.54
C GLN A 216 13.25 0.90 25.06
N ALA A 217 14.42 1.40 24.69
CA ALA A 217 14.97 1.45 23.35
C ALA A 217 16.34 0.72 23.31
N LYS A 218 16.41 -0.43 22.64
CA LYS A 218 17.66 -1.20 22.46
C LYS A 218 18.17 -1.11 21.02
N ARG A 219 19.30 -0.43 20.84
CA ARG A 219 20.04 -0.40 19.58
C ARG A 219 20.90 -1.66 19.44
N TYR A 220 20.37 -2.69 18.79
CA TYR A 220 21.05 -3.95 18.54
C TYR A 220 21.28 -4.22 17.05
N ALA A 221 22.38 -4.91 16.78
CA ALA A 221 22.67 -5.49 15.48
C ALA A 221 21.72 -6.67 15.17
N ASP A 222 21.58 -7.01 13.90
CA ASP A 222 20.67 -8.06 13.42
C ASP A 222 20.94 -9.43 14.04
N THR A 223 22.19 -9.70 14.39
CA THR A 223 22.63 -10.94 15.03
C THR A 223 22.30 -11.00 16.52
N ASN A 224 21.99 -9.87 17.16
CA ASN A 224 21.65 -9.80 18.56
C ASN A 224 20.15 -9.51 18.73
N LYS A 225 19.37 -10.56 19.00
CA LYS A 225 17.93 -10.45 19.20
C LYS A 225 17.61 -10.21 20.67
N VAL A 226 16.63 -9.34 20.94
CA VAL A 226 16.17 -9.06 22.30
C VAL A 226 15.68 -10.34 22.96
N SER A 227 16.25 -10.61 24.12
CA SER A 227 16.08 -11.84 24.88
C SER A 227 15.01 -11.70 25.94
N ASP A 228 14.51 -12.84 26.42
CA ASP A 228 13.49 -12.89 27.47
C ASP A 228 13.91 -12.20 28.79
N PRO A 229 15.17 -12.33 29.29
CA PRO A 229 15.63 -11.57 30.45
C PRO A 229 15.45 -10.06 30.35
N GLU A 230 15.65 -9.49 29.17
CA GLU A 230 15.51 -8.03 28.96
C GLU A 230 14.05 -7.58 29.11
N ILE A 231 13.11 -8.38 28.60
CA ILE A 231 11.67 -8.11 28.77
C ILE A 231 11.27 -8.27 30.24
N ARG A 232 11.79 -9.26 30.97
CA ARG A 232 11.53 -9.41 32.41
C ARG A 232 12.08 -8.25 33.23
N ASN A 233 13.27 -7.77 32.90
CA ASN A 233 13.86 -6.59 33.54
C ASN A 233 12.98 -5.36 33.31
N PHE A 234 12.49 -5.18 32.07
CA PHE A 234 11.57 -4.09 31.76
C PHE A 234 10.25 -4.20 32.53
N ILE A 235 9.66 -5.40 32.62
CA ILE A 235 8.47 -5.65 33.46
C ILE A 235 8.74 -5.26 34.92
N GLY A 236 9.87 -5.69 35.49
CA GLY A 236 10.24 -5.32 36.86
C GLY A 236 10.39 -3.81 37.06
N ALA A 237 10.93 -3.10 36.06
CA ALA A 237 11.03 -1.65 36.07
C ALA A 237 9.65 -0.96 36.02
N LEU A 238 8.72 -1.46 35.22
CA LEU A 238 7.34 -0.98 35.18
C LEU A 238 6.65 -1.17 36.53
N ASP A 239 6.71 -2.38 37.10
CA ASP A 239 6.05 -2.72 38.36
C ASP A 239 6.60 -1.89 39.53
N THR A 240 7.93 -1.67 39.57
CA THR A 240 8.57 -0.82 40.59
C THR A 240 8.11 0.64 40.51
N ARG A 241 7.71 1.10 39.33
CA ARG A 241 7.19 2.46 39.09
C ARG A 241 5.67 2.56 39.24
N GLY A 242 4.97 1.44 39.50
CA GLY A 242 3.51 1.39 39.47
C GLY A 242 2.94 1.65 38.08
N ALA A 243 3.73 1.43 37.02
CA ALA A 243 3.35 1.66 35.65
C ALA A 243 2.69 0.43 35.03
N ASN A 244 1.74 0.66 34.12
CA ASN A 244 1.01 -0.40 33.43
C ASN A 244 1.11 -0.32 31.90
N LEU A 245 1.75 0.71 31.34
CA LEU A 245 1.91 0.87 29.89
C LEU A 245 3.38 0.98 29.52
N GLY A 246 3.83 0.08 28.65
CA GLY A 246 5.21 0.02 28.19
C GLY A 246 5.32 -0.16 26.68
N VAL A 247 6.34 0.45 26.09
CA VAL A 247 6.77 0.19 24.71
C VAL A 247 8.23 -0.21 24.72
N PHE A 248 8.54 -1.40 24.22
CA PHE A 248 9.90 -1.88 24.05
C PHE A 248 10.26 -1.86 22.56
N ILE A 249 11.28 -1.09 22.23
CA ILE A 249 11.67 -0.80 20.85
C ILE A 249 13.09 -1.31 20.62
N THR A 250 13.34 -1.96 19.50
CA THR A 250 14.69 -2.35 19.10
C THR A 250 14.91 -2.14 17.61
N THR A 251 16.15 -1.86 17.22
CA THR A 251 16.57 -1.91 15.81
C THR A 251 16.75 -3.34 15.28
N SER A 252 16.77 -4.34 16.15
CA SER A 252 16.88 -5.77 15.81
C SER A 252 15.49 -6.43 15.79
N THR A 253 15.40 -7.69 16.19
CA THR A 253 14.16 -8.47 16.35
C THR A 253 14.08 -9.09 17.74
N PHE A 254 12.92 -9.64 18.09
CA PHE A 254 12.69 -10.30 19.38
C PHE A 254 12.79 -11.81 19.26
N GLN A 255 13.30 -12.47 20.30
CA GLN A 255 13.19 -13.92 20.41
C GLN A 255 11.75 -14.35 20.69
N PRO A 256 11.31 -15.55 20.23
CA PRO A 256 9.94 -16.02 20.47
C PRO A 256 9.55 -16.07 21.96
N ARG A 257 10.50 -16.36 22.85
CA ARG A 257 10.27 -16.31 24.30
C ARG A 257 10.05 -14.89 24.81
N ALA A 258 10.81 -13.90 24.33
CA ALA A 258 10.64 -12.50 24.69
C ALA A 258 9.24 -11.99 24.33
N ILE A 259 8.74 -12.35 23.14
CA ILE A 259 7.38 -12.02 22.69
C ILE A 259 6.32 -12.63 23.62
N LYS A 260 6.45 -13.92 23.94
CA LYS A 260 5.54 -14.60 24.87
C LYS A 260 5.55 -13.96 26.27
N THR A 261 6.72 -13.57 26.76
CA THR A 261 6.86 -12.93 28.07
C THR A 261 6.20 -11.56 28.11
N ALA A 262 6.38 -10.73 27.07
CA ALA A 262 5.71 -9.43 26.97
C ALA A 262 4.18 -9.58 26.93
N ALA A 263 3.67 -10.53 26.13
CA ALA A 263 2.24 -10.82 26.06
C ALA A 263 1.67 -11.41 27.36
N GLY A 264 2.51 -11.99 28.21
CA GLY A 264 2.14 -12.53 29.51
C GLY A 264 2.00 -11.50 30.63
N TYR A 265 2.37 -10.24 30.40
CA TYR A 265 2.30 -9.19 31.42
C TYR A 265 0.85 -8.96 31.88
N ARG A 266 0.60 -9.13 33.20
CA ARG A 266 -0.76 -9.13 33.78
C ARG A 266 -1.20 -7.79 34.34
N HIS A 267 -0.26 -6.92 34.69
CA HIS A 267 -0.55 -5.63 35.32
C HIS A 267 -0.77 -4.51 34.31
N GLY A 268 -0.74 -4.82 33.01
CA GLY A 268 -0.84 -3.81 31.96
C GLY A 268 -0.55 -4.35 30.56
N LYS A 269 -0.04 -3.48 29.68
CA LYS A 269 0.26 -3.81 28.28
C LYS A 269 1.69 -3.39 27.90
N ILE A 270 2.41 -4.31 27.27
CA ILE A 270 3.71 -4.05 26.64
C ILE A 270 3.56 -4.22 25.14
N VAL A 271 3.91 -3.18 24.38
CA VAL A 271 4.00 -3.23 22.91
C VAL A 271 5.46 -3.42 22.51
N LEU A 272 5.70 -4.40 21.64
CA LEU A 272 7.02 -4.65 21.07
C LEU A 272 7.09 -4.07 19.66
N ILE A 273 8.13 -3.27 19.38
CA ILE A 273 8.39 -2.69 18.05
C ILE A 273 9.79 -3.09 17.63
N ASP A 274 9.89 -3.89 16.58
CA ASP A 274 11.17 -4.34 16.02
C ASP A 274 11.69 -3.35 14.97
N GLY A 275 12.88 -3.62 14.42
CA GLY A 275 13.56 -2.70 13.53
C GLY A 275 12.81 -2.45 12.21
N ILE A 276 12.03 -3.43 11.73
CA ILE A 276 11.25 -3.27 10.50
C ILE A 276 10.03 -2.40 10.79
N LYS A 277 9.26 -2.75 11.84
CA LYS A 277 8.08 -1.96 12.20
C LYS A 277 8.44 -0.54 12.63
N LEU A 278 9.58 -0.37 13.28
CA LEU A 278 10.09 0.95 13.66
C LEU A 278 10.24 1.85 12.43
N THR A 279 10.91 1.40 11.37
CA THR A 279 11.16 2.24 10.19
C THR A 279 9.92 2.46 9.35
N GLU A 280 9.02 1.48 9.27
CA GLU A 280 7.70 1.65 8.65
C GLU A 280 6.93 2.79 9.33
N LEU A 281 6.90 2.80 10.67
CA LEU A 281 6.27 3.87 11.44
C LEU A 281 7.01 5.21 11.25
N MET A 282 8.34 5.22 11.21
CA MET A 282 9.10 6.44 10.97
C MET A 282 8.80 7.06 9.60
N LEU A 283 8.64 6.26 8.54
CA LEU A 283 8.19 6.76 7.25
C LEU A 283 6.76 7.30 7.32
N ALA A 284 5.83 6.51 7.87
CA ALA A 284 4.42 6.87 7.95
C ALA A 284 4.16 8.19 8.70
N TYR A 285 4.96 8.47 9.74
CA TYR A 285 4.84 9.68 10.57
C TYR A 285 5.91 10.74 10.24
N GLY A 286 6.69 10.57 9.16
CA GLY A 286 7.65 11.57 8.69
C GLY A 286 8.82 11.86 9.63
N VAL A 287 9.25 10.88 10.43
CA VAL A 287 10.34 11.05 11.41
C VAL A 287 11.64 10.53 10.83
N GLY A 288 12.67 11.39 10.75
CA GLY A 288 13.97 11.01 10.21
C GLY A 288 14.01 10.82 8.69
N VAL A 289 12.93 11.19 8.00
CA VAL A 289 12.79 11.15 6.54
C VAL A 289 12.16 12.46 6.03
N GLN A 290 12.25 12.68 4.72
CA GLN A 290 11.62 13.82 4.04
C GLN A 290 10.97 13.34 2.74
N LYS A 291 9.90 14.01 2.31
CA LYS A 291 9.28 13.75 1.00
C LYS A 291 10.28 14.07 -0.10
N ALA A 292 10.56 13.11 -0.98
CA ALA A 292 11.50 13.29 -2.08
C ALA A 292 10.84 13.92 -3.31
N HIS A 293 9.68 13.38 -3.73
CA HIS A 293 8.94 13.81 -4.91
C HIS A 293 7.43 13.68 -4.68
N GLU A 294 6.65 14.45 -5.43
CA GLU A 294 5.19 14.38 -5.50
C GLU A 294 4.79 14.25 -6.96
N PHE A 295 3.90 13.29 -7.27
CA PHE A 295 3.41 13.05 -8.61
C PHE A 295 1.94 13.45 -8.70
N THR A 296 1.57 14.14 -9.77
CA THR A 296 0.18 14.56 -10.02
C THR A 296 -0.32 13.92 -11.30
N LEU A 297 -1.47 13.24 -11.20
CA LEU A 297 -2.17 12.62 -12.32
C LEU A 297 -3.52 13.33 -12.51
N TYR A 298 -3.94 13.49 -13.76
CA TYR A 298 -5.24 14.05 -14.11
C TYR A 298 -6.11 12.97 -14.74
N GLU A 299 -7.35 12.87 -14.28
CA GLU A 299 -8.39 12.07 -14.90
C GLU A 299 -9.48 12.99 -15.46
N MET A 300 -10.23 12.51 -16.44
CA MET A 300 -11.39 13.23 -16.95
C MET A 300 -12.45 13.34 -15.85
N ASP A 301 -12.95 14.56 -15.63
CA ASP A 301 -14.14 14.78 -14.81
C ASP A 301 -15.38 14.48 -15.64
N GLU A 302 -15.93 13.28 -15.45
CA GLU A 302 -17.13 12.83 -16.18
C GLU A 302 -18.38 13.68 -15.85
N ASP A 303 -18.45 14.30 -14.66
CA ASP A 303 -19.61 15.11 -14.28
C ASP A 303 -19.65 16.43 -15.04
N PHE A 304 -18.48 16.98 -15.40
CA PHE A 304 -18.38 18.15 -16.27
C PHE A 304 -19.04 17.93 -17.65
N PHE A 305 -19.06 16.69 -18.15
CA PHE A 305 -19.64 16.34 -19.46
C PHE A 305 -21.07 15.77 -19.36
N SER A 306 -21.65 15.69 -18.15
CA SER A 306 -22.99 15.11 -17.96
C SER A 306 -24.14 15.99 -18.46
N ASP A 307 -23.92 17.31 -18.59
CA ASP A 307 -24.90 18.29 -19.06
C ASP A 307 -25.05 18.34 -20.60
N GLU A 308 -24.20 17.63 -21.36
CA GLU A 308 -24.27 17.57 -22.84
C GLU A 308 -25.30 16.55 -23.38
N LEU A 309 -25.90 15.73 -22.52
CA LEU A 309 -26.87 14.68 -22.89
C LEU A 309 -28.32 14.96 -22.47
N GLY A 310 -28.65 16.23 -22.16
CA GLY A 310 -30.00 16.69 -21.84
C GLY A 310 -30.91 16.90 -23.05
#